data_AF-A0A4D6NTL8-F1
#
_entry.id   AF-A0A4D6NTL8-F1
#
_cell.length_a   1.000
_cell.length_b   1.000
_cell.length_c   1.000
_cell.angle_alpha   90.00
_cell.angle_beta   90.00
_cell.angle_gamma   90.00
#
_symmetry.space_group_name_H-M   'P 1'
#
loop_
_entity.id
_entity.type
_entity.pdbx_description
1 polymer ?
#
loop_
_entity_poly.entity_id
_entity_poly.type
_entity_poly.pdbx_seq_one_letter_code
_entity_poly.pdbx_strand_id
1 'polypeptide(L)'
;MKSNVAVFVVFSLLLVGSLSSARKDLDGYWKETMKEQPMPEAIKDLIEDSQVSETGKDRFIRDFDVKPNVILYHTHVVSMKQTQKNQD
;
A
#
# COMPACT_ATOMS: atom_id res chain seq x y z
N MET A 1 32.15 -24.95 -21.59
CA MET A 1 31.12 -24.09 -20.93
C MET A 1 29.73 -24.69 -21.14
N LYS A 2 29.39 -25.83 -20.53
CA LYS A 2 28.10 -26.49 -20.78
C LYS A 2 27.65 -27.29 -19.57
N SER A 3 27.34 -26.62 -18.46
CA SER A 3 26.56 -27.20 -17.35
C SER A 3 25.99 -26.18 -16.36
N ASN A 4 26.03 -24.87 -16.65
CA ASN A 4 25.50 -23.88 -15.72
C ASN A 4 23.99 -23.67 -15.90
N VAL A 5 23.47 -23.93 -17.10
CA VAL A 5 22.04 -23.75 -17.43
C VAL A 5 21.15 -24.67 -16.58
N ALA A 6 21.56 -25.93 -16.39
CA ALA A 6 20.82 -26.88 -15.55
C ALA A 6 20.71 -26.39 -14.10
N VAL A 7 21.79 -25.83 -13.55
CA VAL A 7 21.79 -25.25 -12.19
C VAL A 7 20.84 -24.05 -12.11
N PHE A 8 20.85 -23.16 -13.10
CA PHE A 8 19.92 -22.01 -13.14
C PHE A 8 18.45 -22.43 -13.27
N VAL A 9 18.16 -23.49 -14.03
CA VAL A 9 16.79 -24.03 -14.17
C VAL A 9 16.31 -24.64 -12.87
N VAL A 10 17.14 -25.46 -12.21
CA VAL A 10 16.81 -26.06 -10.91
C VAL A 10 16.64 -24.98 -9.84
N PHE A 11 17.51 -23.96 -9.82
CA PHE A 11 17.41 -22.84 -8.89
C PHE A 11 16.15 -21.99 -9.13
N SER A 12 15.78 -21.73 -10.39
CA SER A 12 14.53 -21.04 -10.72
C SER A 12 13.30 -21.84 -10.27
N LEU A 13 13.28 -23.15 -10.49
CA LEU A 13 12.20 -24.02 -10.03
C LEU A 13 12.08 -24.02 -8.49
N LEU A 14 13.21 -24.02 -7.78
CA LEU A 14 13.25 -23.94 -6.32
C LEU A 14 12.71 -22.60 -5.79
N LEU A 15 13.08 -21.49 -6.44
CA LEU A 15 12.59 -20.15 -6.12
C LEU A 15 11.07 -20.03 -6.33
N VAL A 16 10.54 -20.58 -7.42
CA VAL A 16 9.10 -20.55 -7.71
C VAL A 16 8.32 -21.47 -6.76
N GLY A 17 8.87 -22.65 -6.43
CA GLY A 17 8.22 -23.61 -5.52
C GLY A 17 8.17 -23.16 -4.06
N SER A 18 9.15 -22.38 -3.61
CA SER A 18 9.23 -21.88 -2.23
C SER A 18 8.36 -20.66 -1.93
N LEU A 19 7.77 -20.02 -2.96
CA LEU A 19 6.96 -18.82 -2.81
C LEU A 19 5.59 -19.06 -2.14
N SER A 20 5.15 -20.32 -2.00
CA SER A 20 3.73 -20.62 -1.80
C SER A 20 3.27 -20.89 -0.35
N SER A 21 4.13 -20.79 0.67
CA SER A 21 3.75 -21.29 2.01
C SER A 21 3.55 -20.22 3.08
N ALA A 22 4.03 -19.00 2.89
CA ALA A 22 4.01 -17.98 3.96
C ALA A 22 2.61 -17.43 4.28
N ARG A 23 1.62 -17.61 3.39
CA ARG A 23 0.25 -17.10 3.59
C ARG A 23 -0.83 -18.17 3.69
N LYS A 24 -0.45 -19.46 3.62
CA LYS A 24 -1.41 -20.56 3.69
C LYS A 24 -1.93 -20.80 5.11
N ASP A 25 -1.12 -20.51 6.12
CA ASP A 25 -1.46 -20.68 7.54
C ASP A 25 -1.41 -19.35 8.29
N LEU A 26 -2.24 -18.41 7.84
CA LEU A 26 -2.31 -17.09 8.47
C LEU A 26 -2.91 -17.16 9.89
N ASP A 27 -3.81 -18.11 10.12
CA ASP A 27 -4.41 -18.36 11.44
C ASP A 27 -3.36 -18.88 12.43
N GLY A 28 -2.52 -19.85 12.02
CA GLY A 28 -1.40 -20.33 12.83
C GLY A 28 -0.36 -19.24 13.10
N TYR A 29 0.04 -18.49 12.07
CA TYR A 29 0.97 -17.36 12.21
C TYR A 29 0.46 -16.28 13.17
N TRP A 30 -0.82 -15.93 13.06
CA TRP A 30 -1.45 -14.94 13.94
C TRP A 30 -1.43 -15.43 15.38
N LYS A 31 -1.83 -16.67 15.64
CA LYS A 31 -1.82 -17.27 16.98
C LYS A 31 -0.43 -17.27 17.60
N GLU A 32 0.60 -17.67 16.86
CA GLU A 32 1.97 -17.66 17.34
C GLU A 32 2.45 -16.24 17.68
N THR A 33 2.22 -15.28 16.78
CA THR A 33 2.68 -13.89 16.94
C THR A 33 1.94 -13.16 18.04
N MET A 34 0.63 -13.40 18.15
CA MET A 34 -0.26 -12.70 19.08
C MET A 34 -0.51 -13.47 20.37
N LYS A 35 0.30 -14.51 20.66
CA LYS A 35 0.22 -15.31 21.89
C LYS A 35 -1.19 -15.87 22.12
N GLU A 36 -1.71 -16.56 21.11
CA GLU A 36 -3.04 -17.20 21.11
C GLU A 36 -4.23 -16.22 21.21
N GLN A 37 -4.01 -14.92 21.06
CA GLN A 37 -5.13 -13.98 20.97
C GLN A 37 -5.90 -14.16 19.65
N PRO A 38 -7.25 -14.14 19.68
CA PRO A 38 -8.04 -14.30 18.47
C PRO A 38 -7.83 -13.10 17.53
N MET A 39 -7.80 -13.36 16.22
CA MET A 39 -7.72 -12.28 15.23
C MET A 39 -8.99 -11.42 15.27
N PRO A 40 -8.86 -10.08 15.34
CA PRO A 40 -9.99 -9.16 15.24
C PRO A 40 -10.80 -9.36 13.97
N GLU A 41 -12.12 -9.20 14.08
CA GLU A 41 -13.09 -9.37 12.98
C GLU A 41 -12.76 -8.47 11.78
N ALA A 42 -12.46 -7.19 12.01
CA ALA A 42 -12.07 -6.25 10.95
C ALA A 42 -10.84 -6.69 10.13
N ILE A 43 -9.92 -7.46 10.74
CA ILE A 43 -8.75 -8.00 10.03
C ILE A 43 -9.12 -9.28 9.28
N LYS A 44 -9.95 -10.16 9.87
CA LYS A 44 -10.51 -11.34 9.19
C LYS A 44 -11.24 -10.96 7.92
N ASP A 45 -12.15 -9.99 7.99
CA ASP A 45 -12.94 -9.52 6.86
C ASP A 45 -12.05 -9.02 5.72
N LEU A 46 -10.98 -8.28 6.05
CA LEU A 46 -10.01 -7.78 5.06
C LEU A 46 -9.27 -8.92 4.34
N ILE A 47 -8.94 -10.00 5.04
CA ILE A 47 -8.24 -11.18 4.48
C ILE A 47 -9.19 -12.00 3.61
N GLU A 48 -10.40 -12.26 4.09
CA GLU A 48 -11.42 -13.02 3.37
C GLU A 48 -11.81 -12.32 2.08
N ASP A 49 -12.05 -11.00 2.16
CA ASP A 49 -12.22 -10.17 0.99
C ASP A 49 -11.04 -10.36 0.04
N SER A 50 -9.80 -10.25 0.55
CA SER A 50 -8.56 -10.37 -0.24
C SER A 50 -8.53 -11.67 -1.08
N GLN A 51 -8.89 -12.80 -0.49
CA GLN A 51 -8.90 -14.10 -1.17
C GLN A 51 -10.04 -14.21 -2.20
N VAL A 52 -11.21 -13.61 -1.95
CA VAL A 52 -12.35 -13.61 -2.88
C VAL A 52 -12.09 -12.72 -4.11
N SER A 53 -11.19 -11.74 -4.00
CA SER A 53 -10.94 -10.74 -5.06
C SER A 53 -10.06 -11.18 -6.23
N GLU A 54 -9.53 -12.41 -6.23
CA GLU A 54 -8.74 -12.91 -7.37
C GLU A 54 -9.52 -12.87 -8.69
N THR A 55 -10.86 -12.74 -8.65
CA THR A 55 -11.72 -12.66 -9.86
C THR A 55 -12.13 -11.23 -10.25
N GLY A 56 -11.44 -10.21 -9.76
CA GLY A 56 -11.51 -8.87 -10.35
C GLY A 56 -12.60 -7.99 -9.76
N LYS A 57 -12.15 -6.99 -8.99
CA LYS A 57 -12.71 -5.65 -8.89
C LYS A 57 -11.70 -4.81 -8.11
N ASP A 58 -11.31 -3.68 -8.69
CA ASP A 58 -10.50 -2.64 -8.04
C ASP A 58 -11.19 -2.19 -6.74
N ARG A 59 -10.77 -2.74 -5.60
CA ARG A 59 -11.27 -2.35 -4.27
C ARG A 59 -10.56 -1.14 -3.69
N PHE A 60 -9.42 -0.76 -4.26
CA PHE A 60 -8.76 0.47 -3.87
C PHE A 60 -9.57 1.63 -4.41
N ILE A 61 -10.25 2.35 -3.52
CA ILE A 61 -10.90 3.60 -3.87
C ILE A 61 -9.80 4.59 -4.27
N ARG A 62 -9.75 4.91 -5.56
CA ARG A 62 -8.85 5.91 -6.15
C ARG A 62 -9.60 7.23 -6.30
N ASP A 63 -10.36 7.63 -5.28
CA ASP A 63 -11.10 8.90 -5.22
C ASP A 63 -10.22 10.08 -4.82
N PHE A 64 -8.97 9.82 -4.49
CA PHE A 64 -7.97 10.86 -4.27
C PHE A 64 -7.56 11.52 -5.59
N ASP A 65 -7.44 12.85 -5.58
CA ASP A 65 -6.92 13.61 -6.71
C ASP A 65 -5.45 13.27 -6.94
N VAL A 66 -5.16 12.46 -7.96
CA VAL A 66 -3.80 12.06 -8.34
C VAL A 66 -3.09 13.19 -9.11
N LYS A 67 -3.75 14.34 -9.31
CA LYS A 67 -3.17 15.46 -10.03
C LYS A 67 -2.01 16.05 -9.21
N PRO A 68 -0.80 16.13 -9.77
CA PRO A 68 0.32 16.77 -9.09
C PRO A 68 0.00 18.26 -8.88
N ASN A 69 0.03 18.72 -7.63
CA ASN A 69 -0.15 20.13 -7.28
C ASN A 69 1.21 20.76 -6.92
N VAL A 70 1.60 21.82 -7.62
CA VAL A 70 2.81 22.60 -7.31
C VAL A 70 2.38 23.82 -6.51
N ILE A 71 2.66 23.82 -5.20
CA ILE A 71 2.32 24.93 -4.32
C ILE A 71 3.51 25.90 -4.26
N LEU A 72 3.40 27.06 -4.92
CA LEU A 72 4.38 28.14 -4.84
C LEU A 72 3.92 29.19 -3.80
N TYR A 73 4.58 29.21 -2.64
CA TYR A 73 4.33 30.23 -1.62
C TYR A 73 4.90 31.58 -2.08
N HIS A 74 4.05 32.58 -2.27
CA HIS A 74 4.48 33.96 -2.49
C HIS A 74 4.92 34.59 -1.17
N THR A 75 6.14 35.13 -1.11
CA THR A 75 6.56 35.99 0.01
C THR A 75 5.86 37.34 -0.15
N HIS A 76 4.91 37.66 0.74
CA HIS A 76 4.20 38.93 0.70
C HIS A 76 5.10 40.04 1.24
N VAL A 77 5.64 40.88 0.34
CA VAL A 77 6.24 42.16 0.74
C VAL A 77 5.08 43.14 1.00
N VAL A 78 4.87 43.53 2.26
CA VAL A 78 3.80 44.45 2.67
C VAL A 78 4.11 45.87 2.17
N SER A 79 3.28 46.41 1.27
CA SER A 79 3.25 47.85 0.99
C SER A 79 2.23 48.52 1.90
N MET A 80 2.67 49.49 2.71
CA MET A 80 1.81 50.21 3.65
C MET A 80 0.78 51.10 2.94
N LYS A 81 -0.48 51.04 3.40
CA LYS A 81 -1.63 51.83 2.94
C LYS A 81 -1.48 53.31 3.30
N GLN A 82 -1.90 54.20 2.40
CA GLN A 82 -2.40 55.52 2.78
C GLN A 82 -3.93 55.56 2.64
N THR A 83 -4.59 55.69 3.78
CA THR A 83 -6.03 55.92 3.91
C THR A 83 -6.32 57.40 3.64
N GLN A 84 -7.15 57.71 2.64
CA GLN A 84 -7.83 59.00 2.53
C GLN A 84 -9.32 58.75 2.77
N LYS A 85 -9.75 59.14 3.97
CA LYS A 85 -11.12 59.13 4.47
C LYS A 85 -11.74 60.46 4.06
N ASN A 86 -12.75 60.45 3.19
CA ASN A 86 -13.59 61.62 2.98
C ASN A 86 -15.02 61.24 3.35
N GLN A 87 -15.42 61.71 4.55
CA GLN A 87 -16.79 62.07 4.86
C GLN A 87 -17.00 63.48 4.33
N ASP A 88 -18.07 63.71 3.58
CA ASP A 88 -19.06 64.78 3.78
C ASP A 88 -20.26 64.53 2.85
#